data_AF-A0A538K311-F1
#
_entry.id   AF-A0A538K311-F1
#
_cell.length_a   1.000
_cell.length_b   1.000
_cell.length_c   1.000
_cell.angle_alpha   90.00
_cell.angle_beta   90.00
_cell.angle_gamma   90.00
#
_symmetry.space_group_name_H-M   'P 1'
#
loop_
_entity.id
_entity.type
_entity.pdbx_description
1 polymer ?
#
loop_
_entity_poly.entity_id
_entity_poly.type
_entity_poly.pdbx_seq_one_letter_code
_entity_poly.pdbx_strand_id
1 'polypeptide(L)'
;MIAQRGSTAFYVIRRTDGRLCYSMGEVRKHLTPAQREAQFRFGGGDCVDPRIFPSRAMPVLSHAFFSYRIGDSEARFGGLQGFAADAVEEIGVIGPKNQIAFTIPVADNVFSAGKKTVAGGRGIVALGKDGDVLWVQCFAIGRPPPAAQFPKGGCGRYKNSPPPVLPPSHVGTVPQPAQGPLVVQRGSGNGVSVVVHGPQVEARIRAITSTAEALLRGKRGKVNLTCFKLVKVAGREYSSGVGVPRDYGPVISARLGSLPGTTFTAPYDGCTLTGLYGRNWNDGHGTHDAVEVPLTPRGRRYFTERSVARDLTWLARAHVFYDIRYGVVHVDAAGAAQHLGGNVVALDGPQETPPVGKLGIWTGDDRRIVLVEQAPTGRRFYLDLRHGLIDKTNLGEF
;
A
#
# COMPACT_ATOMS: atom_id res chain seq x y z
N MET A 1 20.82 9.25 -5.32
CA MET A 1 21.17 8.64 -4.02
C MET A 1 22.04 9.64 -3.31
N ILE A 2 21.77 9.95 -2.04
CA ILE A 2 22.56 10.93 -1.28
C ILE A 2 23.51 10.26 -0.28
N ALA A 3 23.17 9.08 0.21
CA ALA A 3 23.98 8.35 1.18
C ALA A 3 23.64 6.85 1.16
N GLN A 4 24.54 6.04 1.72
CA GLN A 4 24.33 4.63 2.02
C GLN A 4 24.81 4.34 3.44
N ARG A 5 24.01 3.58 4.20
CA ARG A 5 24.34 3.09 5.54
C ARG A 5 24.06 1.60 5.61
N GLY A 6 25.12 0.79 5.69
CA GLY A 6 25.02 -0.67 5.63
C GLY A 6 24.30 -1.12 4.36
N SER A 7 23.20 -1.84 4.55
CA SER A 7 22.35 -2.34 3.46
C SER A 7 21.23 -1.37 3.05
N THR A 8 21.21 -0.12 3.51
CA THR A 8 20.15 0.86 3.17
C THR A 8 20.71 2.02 2.37
N ALA A 9 20.09 2.33 1.23
CA ALA A 9 20.36 3.52 0.43
C ALA A 9 19.29 4.58 0.67
N PHE A 10 19.74 5.84 0.68
CA PHE A 10 18.93 7.02 0.94
C PHE A 10 18.88 7.89 -0.31
N TYR A 11 17.70 8.39 -0.63
CA TYR A 11 17.43 9.15 -1.84
C TYR A 11 16.63 10.39 -1.50
N VAL A 12 17.00 11.50 -2.15
CA VAL A 12 16.19 12.71 -2.21
C VAL A 12 15.81 12.90 -3.68
N ILE A 13 14.53 12.94 -3.95
CA ILE A 13 13.94 13.07 -5.28
C ILE A 13 13.27 14.42 -5.35
N ARG A 14 13.73 15.29 -6.25
CA ARG A 14 13.09 16.57 -6.52
C ARG A 14 11.98 16.38 -7.54
N ARG A 15 10.76 16.75 -7.16
CA ARG A 15 9.62 16.78 -8.06
C ARG A 15 9.62 18.05 -8.92
N THR A 16 8.89 18.01 -10.02
CA THR A 16 8.70 19.16 -10.93
C THR A 16 7.99 20.33 -10.26
N ASP A 17 7.18 20.09 -9.23
CA ASP A 17 6.52 21.10 -8.40
C ASP A 17 7.43 21.69 -7.31
N GLY A 18 8.73 21.34 -7.30
CA GLY A 18 9.70 21.81 -6.31
C GLY A 18 9.68 21.06 -4.97
N ARG A 19 8.73 20.14 -4.74
CA ARG A 19 8.71 19.32 -3.51
C ARG A 19 9.87 18.32 -3.49
N LEU A 20 10.37 18.03 -2.30
CA LEU A 20 11.36 16.99 -2.07
C LEU A 20 10.66 15.74 -1.53
N CYS A 21 10.94 14.60 -2.15
CA CYS A 21 10.55 13.29 -1.66
C CYS A 21 11.78 12.57 -1.14
N TYR A 22 11.68 12.11 0.10
CA TYR A 22 12.72 11.41 0.80
C TYR A 22 12.38 9.94 0.80
N SER A 23 13.28 9.09 0.30
CA SER A 23 13.01 7.67 0.15
C SER A 23 14.20 6.82 0.54
N MET A 24 13.89 5.63 1.06
CA MET A 24 14.88 4.67 1.50
C MET A 24 14.57 3.30 0.94
N GLY A 25 15.60 2.47 0.76
CA GLY A 25 15.40 1.08 0.44
C GLY A 25 16.69 0.27 0.52
N GLU A 26 16.56 -1.05 0.40
CA GLU A 26 17.68 -1.95 0.55
C GLU A 26 18.64 -1.87 -0.65
N VAL A 27 19.93 -1.75 -0.39
CA VAL A 27 21.03 -1.95 -1.34
C VAL A 27 21.19 -3.45 -1.55
N ARG A 28 20.27 -4.06 -2.31
CA ARG A 28 20.38 -5.47 -2.68
C ARG A 28 21.38 -5.63 -3.81
N LYS A 29 22.45 -6.40 -3.56
CA LYS A 29 23.39 -6.85 -4.60
C LYS A 29 22.78 -7.93 -5.51
N HIS A 30 21.76 -8.65 -5.03
CA HIS A 30 21.09 -9.74 -5.74
C HIS A 30 19.58 -9.50 -5.83
N LEU A 31 19.18 -8.47 -6.56
CA LEU A 31 17.76 -8.28 -6.93
C LEU A 31 17.30 -9.49 -7.76
N THR A 32 16.11 -10.03 -7.46
CA THR A 32 15.49 -11.02 -8.35
C THR A 32 15.24 -10.38 -9.73
N PRO A 33 15.14 -11.15 -10.82
CA PRO A 33 14.85 -10.60 -12.15
C PRO A 33 13.62 -9.68 -12.15
N ALA A 34 12.52 -10.09 -11.52
CA ALA A 34 11.33 -9.26 -11.32
C ALA A 34 11.62 -7.94 -10.60
N GLN A 35 12.46 -7.93 -9.55
CA GLN A 35 12.83 -6.69 -8.85
C GLN A 35 13.73 -5.78 -9.69
N ARG A 36 14.62 -6.35 -10.50
CA ARG A 36 15.44 -5.57 -11.47
C ARG A 36 14.56 -4.92 -12.53
N GLU A 37 13.60 -5.68 -13.07
CA GLU A 37 12.65 -5.20 -14.06
C GLU A 37 11.69 -4.16 -13.50
N ALA A 38 11.25 -4.32 -12.24
CA ALA A 38 10.35 -3.39 -11.59
C ALA A 38 11.00 -2.06 -11.21
N GLN A 39 12.35 -2.01 -11.16
CA GLN A 39 13.14 -0.83 -10.77
C GLN A 39 12.77 -0.22 -9.40
N PHE A 40 11.92 -0.87 -8.61
CA PHE A 40 11.57 -0.43 -7.26
C PHE A 40 12.75 -0.70 -6.33
N ARG A 41 13.58 0.32 -6.12
CA ARG A 41 14.68 0.30 -5.13
C ARG A 41 14.25 0.80 -3.75
N PHE A 42 12.97 1.12 -3.58
CA PHE A 42 12.46 1.85 -2.42
C PHE A 42 11.53 0.97 -1.58
N GLY A 43 11.79 0.89 -0.27
CA GLY A 43 10.90 0.24 0.70
C GLY A 43 9.87 1.20 1.30
N GLY A 44 10.06 2.51 1.12
CA GLY A 44 9.14 3.56 1.56
C GLY A 44 9.67 4.95 1.20
N GLY A 45 8.79 5.95 1.23
CA GLY A 45 9.21 7.35 1.08
C GLY A 45 8.07 8.33 1.30
N ASP A 46 8.44 9.54 1.70
CA ASP A 46 7.54 10.63 2.03
C ASP A 46 7.91 11.90 1.27
N CYS A 47 6.90 12.54 0.67
CA CYS A 47 7.06 13.85 0.03
C CYS A 47 6.64 14.95 1.00
N VAL A 48 7.60 15.56 1.67
CA VAL A 48 7.34 16.57 2.70
C VAL A 48 7.35 17.97 2.08
N ASP A 49 6.55 18.88 2.61
CA ASP A 49 6.66 20.30 2.26
C ASP A 49 8.07 20.80 2.68
N PRO A 50 8.83 21.44 1.79
CA PRO A 50 10.19 21.89 2.09
C PRO A 50 10.26 22.92 3.22
N ARG A 51 9.13 23.57 3.57
CA ARG A 51 9.02 24.48 4.73
C ARG A 51 8.96 23.73 6.06
N ILE A 52 8.62 22.44 6.04
CA ILE A 52 8.51 21.58 7.23
C ILE A 52 9.83 20.86 7.48
N PHE A 53 10.44 20.25 6.46
CA PHE A 53 11.68 19.48 6.62
C PHE A 53 12.68 19.74 5.49
N PRO A 54 13.98 19.94 5.82
CA PRO A 54 14.52 20.08 7.18
C PRO A 54 14.17 21.45 7.82
N SER A 55 13.76 21.49 9.09
CA SER A 55 13.55 22.73 9.85
C SER A 55 13.82 22.56 11.34
N ARG A 56 13.91 23.65 12.11
CA ARG A 56 14.01 23.57 13.59
C ARG A 56 12.80 22.90 14.24
N ALA A 57 11.62 23.07 13.66
CA ALA A 57 10.38 22.53 14.22
C ALA A 57 10.14 21.06 13.84
N MET A 58 10.78 20.59 12.76
CA MET A 58 10.85 19.18 12.40
C MET A 58 12.24 18.88 11.81
N PRO A 59 13.25 18.69 12.67
CA PRO A 59 14.63 18.46 12.22
C PRO A 59 14.87 16.99 11.86
N VAL A 60 13.88 16.11 12.04
CA VAL A 60 13.97 14.67 11.78
C VAL A 60 12.76 14.20 10.97
N LEU A 61 13.03 13.49 9.89
CA LEU A 61 12.04 12.74 9.11
C LEU A 61 12.25 11.24 9.37
N SER A 62 11.49 10.71 10.33
CA SER A 62 11.61 9.34 10.83
C SER A 62 10.73 8.35 10.08
N HIS A 63 11.29 7.20 9.73
CA HIS A 63 10.56 6.03 9.24
C HIS A 63 10.77 4.86 10.23
N ALA A 64 10.27 5.03 11.45
CA ALA A 64 10.19 3.96 12.43
C ALA A 64 9.22 2.88 11.94
N PHE A 65 9.58 1.60 12.12
CA PHE A 65 8.68 0.50 11.87
C PHE A 65 8.53 -0.37 13.12
N PHE A 66 7.34 -0.93 13.28
CA PHE A 66 6.96 -1.71 14.44
C PHE A 66 6.60 -3.13 14.01
N SER A 67 6.88 -4.08 14.88
CA SER A 67 6.44 -5.46 14.73
C SER A 67 5.51 -5.84 15.87
N TYR A 68 4.49 -6.63 15.56
CA TYR A 68 3.59 -7.25 16.52
C TYR A 68 3.67 -8.75 16.32
N ARG A 69 3.86 -9.51 17.41
CA ARG A 69 3.64 -10.96 17.38
C ARG A 69 2.31 -11.28 18.05
N ILE A 70 1.69 -12.38 17.63
CA ILE A 70 0.52 -12.92 18.32
C ILE A 70 0.92 -13.18 19.78
N GLY A 71 0.13 -12.66 20.72
CA GLY A 71 0.42 -12.75 22.15
C GLY A 71 1.20 -11.57 22.74
N ASP A 72 1.80 -10.71 21.91
CA ASP A 72 2.48 -9.50 22.43
C ASP A 72 1.43 -8.54 23.04
N SER A 73 1.70 -8.06 24.25
CA SER A 73 0.89 -7.05 24.95
C SER A 73 1.12 -5.64 24.40
N GLU A 74 2.25 -5.41 23.72
CA GLU A 74 2.68 -4.11 23.19
C GLU A 74 3.49 -4.27 21.91
N ALA A 75 3.56 -3.23 21.08
CA ALA A 75 4.36 -3.29 19.86
C ALA A 75 5.85 -3.30 20.21
N ARG A 76 6.62 -4.02 19.41
CA ARG A 76 8.07 -3.95 19.43
C ARG A 76 8.52 -2.94 18.39
N PHE A 77 9.31 -1.96 18.81
CA PHE A 77 10.07 -1.13 17.89
C PHE A 77 10.99 -2.04 17.08
N GLY A 78 10.77 -2.13 15.77
CA GLY A 78 11.46 -3.07 14.89
C GLY A 78 12.76 -2.53 14.32
N GLY A 79 12.85 -1.20 14.20
CA GLY A 79 14.03 -0.50 13.72
C GLY A 79 13.73 0.96 13.38
N LEU A 80 14.79 1.69 13.07
CA LEU A 80 14.75 3.11 12.81
C LEU A 80 15.63 3.48 11.63
N GLN A 81 15.11 4.31 10.74
CA GLN A 81 15.89 4.95 9.69
C GLN A 81 15.22 6.26 9.28
N GLY A 82 15.98 7.18 8.71
CA GLY A 82 15.42 8.45 8.28
C GLY A 82 16.47 9.48 7.89
N PHE A 83 16.00 10.72 7.82
CA PHE A 83 16.77 11.89 7.43
C PHE A 83 16.76 12.89 8.59
N ALA A 84 17.85 13.62 8.77
CA ALA A 84 17.98 14.61 9.84
C ALA A 84 18.63 15.90 9.32
N ALA A 85 18.23 17.04 9.88
CA ALA A 85 18.83 18.34 9.61
C ALA A 85 20.25 18.42 10.20
N ASP A 86 21.06 19.34 9.68
CA ASP A 86 22.50 19.47 10.03
C ASP A 86 22.78 19.60 11.53
N ALA A 87 21.86 20.19 12.29
CA ALA A 87 22.04 20.40 13.73
C ALA A 87 21.92 19.10 14.56
N VAL A 88 21.42 18.00 13.99
CA VAL A 88 21.17 16.75 14.70
C VAL A 88 22.35 15.82 14.54
N GLU A 89 22.99 15.46 15.65
CA GLU A 89 24.17 14.59 15.70
C GLU A 89 23.78 13.14 16.02
N GLU A 90 22.77 12.94 16.86
CA GLU A 90 22.28 11.61 17.21
C GLU A 90 20.75 11.53 17.26
N ILE A 91 20.23 10.33 17.02
CA ILE A 91 18.84 9.97 17.27
C ILE A 91 18.79 8.94 18.39
N GLY A 92 18.19 9.32 19.52
CA GLY A 92 17.88 8.42 20.63
C GLY A 92 16.52 7.75 20.45
N VAL A 93 16.42 6.45 20.75
CA VAL A 93 15.13 5.73 20.87
C VAL A 93 14.72 5.69 22.33
N ILE A 94 13.52 6.18 22.64
CA ILE A 94 12.98 6.22 24.00
C ILE A 94 12.34 4.86 24.31
N GLY A 95 12.88 4.14 25.29
CA GLY A 95 12.40 2.83 25.71
C GLY A 95 11.21 2.88 26.69
N PRO A 96 10.75 1.72 27.18
CA PRO A 96 9.56 1.59 28.03
C PRO A 96 9.73 2.24 29.40
N LYS A 97 10.96 2.38 29.90
CA LYS A 97 11.30 3.06 31.16
C LYS A 97 11.45 4.58 31.02
N ASN A 98 11.02 5.17 29.89
CA ASN A 98 11.16 6.60 29.61
C ASN A 98 12.61 7.12 29.61
N GLN A 99 13.55 6.25 29.27
CA GLN A 99 14.97 6.55 29.12
C GLN A 99 15.39 6.26 27.67
N ILE A 100 16.48 6.87 27.21
CA ILE A 100 17.04 6.53 25.89
C ILE A 100 17.60 5.11 25.99
N ALA A 101 17.00 4.19 25.24
CA ALA A 101 17.41 2.79 25.20
C ALA A 101 18.70 2.62 24.39
N PHE A 102 18.86 3.39 23.31
CA PHE A 102 20.08 3.47 22.51
C PHE A 102 20.06 4.74 21.65
N THR A 103 21.24 5.20 21.22
CA THR A 103 21.42 6.28 20.24
C THR A 103 21.96 5.74 18.92
N ILE A 104 21.78 6.53 17.86
CA ILE A 104 22.23 6.26 16.50
C ILE A 104 22.91 7.52 16.00
N PRO A 105 24.15 7.46 15.50
CA PRO A 105 24.79 8.62 14.92
C PRO A 105 24.08 9.03 13.63
N VAL A 106 23.91 10.34 13.45
CA VAL A 106 23.55 10.96 12.18
C VAL A 106 24.84 11.27 11.44
N ALA A 107 24.92 10.86 10.19
CA ALA A 107 26.03 11.22 9.32
C ALA A 107 25.50 11.42 7.91
N ASP A 108 26.03 12.39 7.15
CA ASP A 108 25.51 12.79 5.83
C ASP A 108 23.98 13.02 5.87
N ASN A 109 23.49 13.63 6.96
CA ASN A 109 22.07 13.92 7.18
C ASN A 109 21.13 12.69 7.17
N VAL A 110 21.68 11.49 7.38
CA VAL A 110 20.92 10.25 7.44
C VAL A 110 21.28 9.42 8.66
N PHE A 111 20.34 8.61 9.13
CA PHE A 111 20.55 7.65 10.21
C PHE A 111 19.90 6.31 9.90
N SER A 112 20.49 5.22 10.40
CA SER A 112 19.91 3.88 10.35
C SER A 112 20.38 3.04 11.53
N ALA A 113 19.44 2.45 12.25
CA ALA A 113 19.70 1.52 13.35
C ALA A 113 19.73 0.05 12.91
N GLY A 114 19.46 -0.25 11.63
CA GLY A 114 19.17 -1.62 11.20
C GLY A 114 18.03 -2.26 12.02
N LYS A 115 18.15 -3.56 12.30
CA LYS A 115 17.22 -4.33 13.15
C LYS A 115 17.60 -4.25 14.63
N LYS A 116 17.60 -3.04 15.21
CA LYS A 116 17.69 -2.86 16.66
C LYS A 116 16.29 -2.82 17.26
N THR A 117 15.90 -3.87 17.97
CA THR A 117 14.55 -3.99 18.52
C THR A 117 14.46 -3.51 19.96
N VAL A 118 13.46 -2.69 20.28
CA VAL A 118 13.14 -2.28 21.66
C VAL A 118 11.69 -2.61 21.95
N ALA A 119 11.46 -3.51 22.91
CA ALA A 119 10.12 -3.80 23.41
C ALA A 119 9.54 -2.54 24.07
N GLY A 120 8.30 -2.17 23.72
CA GLY A 120 7.64 -1.01 24.31
C GLY A 120 8.30 0.34 23.99
N GLY A 121 8.92 0.48 22.81
CA GLY A 121 9.48 1.76 22.36
C GLY A 121 8.42 2.87 22.35
N ARG A 122 8.72 3.98 23.04
CA ARG A 122 7.77 5.08 23.32
C ARG A 122 7.93 6.29 22.40
N GLY A 123 9.06 6.44 21.74
CA GLY A 123 9.34 7.62 20.92
C GLY A 123 10.78 7.67 20.43
N ILE A 124 11.13 8.79 19.81
CA ILE A 124 12.48 9.15 19.42
C ILE A 124 12.80 10.58 19.86
N VAL A 125 14.08 10.84 20.06
CA VAL A 125 14.63 12.15 20.43
C VAL A 125 15.80 12.49 19.52
N ALA A 126 15.80 13.69 18.96
CA ALA A 126 16.93 14.26 18.23
C ALA A 126 17.85 14.98 19.22
N LEU A 127 19.14 14.65 19.17
CA LEU A 127 20.17 15.19 20.06
C LEU A 127 21.17 16.01 19.25
N GLY A 128 21.55 17.17 19.77
CA GLY A 128 22.65 17.97 19.24
C GLY A 128 24.01 17.51 19.76
N LYS A 129 25.05 18.29 19.45
CA LYS A 129 26.45 17.97 19.72
C LYS A 129 26.77 17.78 21.20
N ASP A 130 26.09 18.52 22.07
CA ASP A 130 26.32 18.48 23.52
C ASP A 130 25.33 17.55 24.23
N GLY A 131 24.59 16.73 23.47
CA GLY A 131 23.51 15.88 23.99
C GLY A 131 22.24 16.66 24.33
N ASP A 132 22.14 17.92 23.90
CA ASP A 132 20.96 18.75 24.05
C ASP A 132 19.79 18.21 23.24
N VAL A 133 18.59 18.26 23.82
CA VAL A 133 17.38 17.75 23.18
C VAL A 133 16.83 18.79 22.21
N LEU A 134 16.99 18.52 20.92
CA LEU A 134 16.53 19.40 19.84
C LEU A 134 15.07 19.16 19.47
N TRP A 135 14.64 17.90 19.51
CA TRP A 135 13.29 17.51 19.10
C TRP A 135 12.87 16.16 19.67
N VAL A 136 11.58 15.97 19.93
CA VAL A 136 11.01 14.73 20.47
C VAL A 136 9.75 14.38 19.71
N GLN A 137 9.63 13.13 19.28
CA GLN A 137 8.38 12.54 18.79
C GLN A 137 8.04 11.28 19.57
N CYS A 138 6.93 11.32 20.30
CA CYS A 138 6.40 10.15 20.99
C CYS A 138 5.45 9.38 20.07
N PHE A 139 5.49 8.04 20.13
CA PHE A 139 4.64 7.18 19.31
C PHE A 139 3.35 6.82 20.05
N ALA A 140 2.21 6.99 19.38
CA ALA A 140 0.91 6.56 19.88
C ALA A 140 0.71 5.04 19.68
N ILE A 141 1.38 4.22 20.47
CA ILE A 141 1.34 2.75 20.37
C ILE A 141 0.54 2.16 21.54
N GLY A 142 -0.61 1.57 21.23
CA GLY A 142 -1.46 0.83 22.16
C GLY A 142 -2.69 0.27 21.44
N ARG A 143 -3.31 -0.80 21.96
CA ARG A 143 -4.59 -1.31 21.42
C ARG A 143 -5.66 -0.21 21.53
N PRO A 144 -6.57 -0.06 20.55
CA PRO A 144 -7.79 0.73 20.73
C PRO A 144 -8.70 0.07 21.79
N PRO A 145 -9.38 0.85 22.66
CA PRO A 145 -9.23 2.31 22.80
C PRO A 145 -7.85 2.63 23.38
N PRO A 146 -7.17 3.70 22.90
CA PRO A 146 -5.84 4.05 23.39
C PRO A 146 -5.91 4.05 24.91
N ALA A 147 -5.16 3.16 25.55
CA ALA A 147 -5.15 3.08 27.00
C ALA A 147 -4.93 4.50 27.52
N ALA A 148 -5.63 4.91 28.58
CA ALA A 148 -5.55 6.23 29.22
C ALA A 148 -4.12 6.65 29.67
N GLN A 149 -3.13 5.83 29.34
CA GLN A 149 -1.70 5.87 29.63
C GLN A 149 -0.89 6.61 28.55
N PHE A 150 -1.52 7.35 27.63
CA PHE A 150 -0.89 8.54 27.08
C PHE A 150 -1.24 9.69 28.02
N PRO A 151 -0.49 9.92 29.11
CA PRO A 151 -0.66 11.14 29.87
C PRO A 151 -0.42 12.29 28.90
N LYS A 152 -1.50 13.02 28.61
CA LYS A 152 -1.60 14.27 27.84
C LYS A 152 -0.25 14.99 27.59
N GLY A 153 0.58 14.51 26.64
CA GLY A 153 1.70 15.29 26.09
C GLY A 153 3.14 14.74 26.10
N GLY A 154 3.44 13.46 26.40
CA GLY A 154 4.85 13.01 26.30
C GLY A 154 5.14 11.52 26.48
N CYS A 155 6.43 11.17 26.36
CA CYS A 155 6.99 9.83 26.55
C CYS A 155 7.90 9.84 27.80
N GLY A 156 7.25 10.04 28.94
CA GLY A 156 7.84 10.23 30.27
C GLY A 156 8.44 11.61 30.47
N ARG A 157 9.77 11.69 30.72
CA ARG A 157 10.45 12.97 30.94
C ARG A 157 10.55 13.83 29.67
N TYR A 158 10.39 13.21 28.50
CA TYR A 158 10.44 13.89 27.22
C TYR A 158 9.05 14.37 26.82
N LYS A 159 8.89 15.70 26.74
CA LYS A 159 7.69 16.32 26.18
C LYS A 159 7.76 16.26 24.66
N ASN A 160 6.64 15.95 24.02
CA ASN A 160 6.59 15.97 22.56
C ASN A 160 6.87 17.38 22.05
N SER A 161 7.73 17.52 21.04
CA SER A 161 7.94 18.81 20.39
C SER A 161 6.62 19.29 19.77
N PRO A 162 6.33 20.60 19.82
CA PRO A 162 5.15 21.14 19.18
C PRO A 162 5.24 20.89 17.66
N PRO A 163 4.11 20.64 16.98
CA PRO A 163 4.12 20.54 15.54
C PRO A 163 4.62 21.86 14.91
N PRO A 164 5.27 21.81 13.75
CA PRO A 164 5.69 23.01 13.04
C PRO A 164 4.50 23.94 12.79
N VAL A 165 4.62 25.18 13.23
CA VAL A 165 3.68 26.25 12.88
C VAL A 165 3.95 26.61 11.44
N LEU A 166 3.21 26.00 10.53
CA LEU A 166 3.27 26.38 9.14
C LEU A 166 2.60 27.75 8.97
N PRO A 167 3.23 28.70 8.25
CA PRO A 167 2.48 29.86 7.79
C PRO A 167 1.26 29.33 7.03
N PRO A 168 0.09 30.02 7.11
CA PRO A 168 -1.08 29.65 6.33
C PRO A 168 -0.59 29.38 4.92
N SER A 169 -0.85 28.17 4.40
CA SER A 169 -0.52 27.94 3.01
C SER A 169 -1.32 28.98 2.24
N HIS A 170 -0.62 29.93 1.61
CA HIS A 170 -1.17 30.76 0.55
C HIS A 170 -1.47 29.83 -0.63
N VAL A 171 -2.38 28.89 -0.42
CA VAL A 171 -3.20 28.37 -1.50
C VAL A 171 -3.92 29.63 -1.93
N GLY A 172 -3.39 30.31 -2.96
CA GLY A 172 -4.13 31.37 -3.61
C GLY A 172 -5.54 30.83 -3.77
N THR A 173 -6.51 31.57 -3.23
CA THR A 173 -7.92 31.21 -3.30
C THR A 173 -8.20 31.09 -4.78
N VAL A 174 -8.06 29.87 -5.33
CA VAL A 174 -8.49 29.58 -6.68
C VAL A 174 -9.96 29.96 -6.64
N PRO A 175 -10.40 30.98 -7.41
CA PRO A 175 -11.77 31.46 -7.36
C PRO A 175 -12.64 30.23 -7.42
N GLN A 176 -13.34 29.95 -6.33
CA GLN A 176 -14.17 28.76 -6.24
C GLN A 176 -15.27 29.01 -7.27
N PRO A 177 -15.27 28.32 -8.43
CA PRO A 177 -16.25 28.60 -9.45
C PRO A 177 -17.61 28.31 -8.81
N ALA A 178 -18.51 29.29 -8.85
CA ALA A 178 -19.87 29.12 -8.38
C ALA A 178 -20.49 27.97 -9.18
N GLN A 179 -20.72 26.82 -8.54
CA GLN A 179 -21.34 25.67 -9.19
C GLN A 179 -22.32 25.01 -8.22
N GLY A 180 -23.61 25.08 -8.56
CA GLY A 180 -24.45 23.91 -8.34
C GLY A 180 -23.79 22.72 -9.06
N PRO A 181 -23.78 21.51 -8.48
CA PRO A 181 -22.76 20.52 -8.85
C PRO A 181 -22.97 20.00 -10.27
N LEU A 182 -22.15 20.45 -11.22
CA LEU A 182 -22.04 19.88 -12.55
C LEU A 182 -21.77 18.38 -12.37
N VAL A 183 -22.65 17.54 -12.91
CA VAL A 183 -22.38 16.11 -12.99
C VAL A 183 -21.17 15.94 -13.91
N VAL A 184 -20.06 15.47 -13.35
CA VAL A 184 -18.81 15.29 -14.09
C VAL A 184 -18.78 13.90 -14.73
N GLN A 185 -19.29 12.87 -14.04
CA GLN A 185 -19.31 11.49 -14.54
C GLN A 185 -20.48 10.67 -13.97
N ARG A 186 -20.86 9.63 -14.72
CA ARG A 186 -21.81 8.60 -14.32
C ARG A 186 -21.31 7.24 -14.76
N GLY A 187 -21.61 6.20 -13.99
CA GLY A 187 -21.41 4.81 -14.39
C GLY A 187 -22.28 3.87 -13.59
N SER A 188 -22.35 2.62 -14.03
CA SER A 188 -23.03 1.55 -13.32
C SER A 188 -22.30 0.22 -13.49
N GLY A 189 -22.42 -0.63 -12.47
CA GLY A 189 -21.79 -1.94 -12.41
C GLY A 189 -22.28 -2.71 -11.19
N ASN A 190 -22.46 -4.02 -11.33
CA ASN A 190 -22.88 -4.93 -10.26
C ASN A 190 -24.11 -4.45 -9.46
N GLY A 191 -25.12 -3.86 -10.12
CA GLY A 191 -26.32 -3.38 -9.42
C GLY A 191 -26.17 -2.07 -8.64
N VAL A 192 -25.04 -1.37 -8.83
CA VAL A 192 -24.75 -0.05 -8.25
C VAL A 192 -24.60 0.99 -9.36
N SER A 193 -25.11 2.19 -9.12
CA SER A 193 -24.88 3.36 -9.96
C SER A 193 -24.04 4.39 -9.20
N VAL A 194 -23.02 4.95 -9.84
CA VAL A 194 -22.18 6.01 -9.28
C VAL A 194 -22.39 7.29 -10.06
N VAL A 195 -22.56 8.40 -9.34
CA VAL A 195 -22.61 9.75 -9.88
C VAL A 195 -21.53 10.59 -9.21
N VAL A 196 -20.76 11.32 -10.02
CA VAL A 196 -19.66 12.18 -9.56
C VAL A 196 -20.01 13.64 -9.80
N HIS A 197 -19.95 14.43 -8.74
CA HIS A 197 -20.31 15.83 -8.64
C HIS A 197 -19.10 16.62 -8.11
N GLY A 198 -18.16 16.94 -8.99
CA GLY A 198 -16.87 17.53 -8.58
C GLY A 198 -16.12 16.60 -7.60
N PRO A 199 -15.86 17.01 -6.35
CA PRO A 199 -15.23 16.16 -5.34
C PRO A 199 -16.22 15.18 -4.66
N GLN A 200 -17.54 15.37 -4.83
CA GLN A 200 -18.54 14.50 -4.23
C GLN A 200 -18.79 13.29 -5.13
N VAL A 201 -18.81 12.09 -4.53
CA VAL A 201 -19.16 10.83 -5.18
C VAL A 201 -20.33 10.21 -4.43
N GLU A 202 -21.35 9.83 -5.16
CA GLU A 202 -22.52 9.14 -4.64
C GLU A 202 -22.69 7.80 -5.34
N ALA A 203 -22.73 6.72 -4.56
CA ALA A 203 -23.03 5.37 -5.02
C ALA A 203 -24.43 4.97 -4.52
N ARG A 204 -25.34 4.65 -5.45
CA ARG A 204 -26.68 4.15 -5.16
C ARG A 204 -26.75 2.66 -5.45
N ILE A 205 -27.03 1.87 -4.42
CA ILE A 205 -27.20 0.43 -4.49
C ILE A 205 -28.67 0.15 -4.83
N ARG A 206 -28.92 -0.60 -5.91
CA ARG A 206 -30.29 -0.95 -6.35
C ARG A 206 -30.54 -2.45 -6.37
N ALA A 207 -29.62 -3.21 -6.96
CA ALA A 207 -29.83 -4.64 -7.25
C ALA A 207 -28.50 -5.42 -7.20
N ILE A 208 -27.84 -5.42 -6.04
CA ILE A 208 -26.65 -6.25 -5.81
C ILE A 208 -27.07 -7.69 -5.48
N THR A 209 -26.17 -8.65 -5.70
CA THR A 209 -26.41 -10.04 -5.28
C THR A 209 -26.36 -10.15 -3.75
N SER A 210 -27.01 -11.18 -3.19
CA SER A 210 -26.97 -11.45 -1.74
C SER A 210 -25.54 -11.67 -1.23
N THR A 211 -24.69 -12.31 -2.03
CA THR A 211 -23.26 -12.48 -1.72
C THR A 211 -22.53 -11.14 -1.68
N ALA A 212 -22.77 -10.25 -2.66
CA ALA A 212 -22.17 -8.92 -2.66
C ALA A 212 -22.64 -8.10 -1.45
N GLU A 213 -23.93 -8.17 -1.12
CA GLU A 213 -24.49 -7.51 0.07
C GLU A 213 -23.83 -7.99 1.35
N ALA A 214 -23.70 -9.31 1.55
CA ALA A 214 -23.07 -9.87 2.73
C ALA A 214 -21.62 -9.38 2.92
N LEU A 215 -20.88 -9.29 1.81
CA LEU A 215 -19.51 -8.78 1.80
C LEU A 215 -19.43 -7.29 2.10
N LEU A 216 -20.32 -6.47 1.53
CA LEU A 216 -20.36 -5.03 1.76
C LEU A 216 -20.81 -4.66 3.18
N ARG A 217 -21.79 -5.39 3.72
CA ARG A 217 -22.26 -5.20 5.10
C ARG A 217 -21.14 -5.55 6.08
N GLY A 218 -20.45 -6.68 5.84
CA GLY A 218 -19.35 -7.16 6.68
C GLY A 218 -19.72 -7.25 8.17
N LYS A 219 -18.71 -7.42 9.04
CA LYS A 219 -18.95 -7.45 10.51
C LYS A 219 -19.12 -6.08 11.14
N ARG A 220 -18.63 -5.03 10.48
CA ARG A 220 -18.57 -3.67 11.04
C ARG A 220 -19.62 -2.71 10.45
N GLY A 221 -20.42 -3.16 9.48
CA GLY A 221 -21.35 -2.27 8.77
C GLY A 221 -20.65 -1.16 7.96
N LYS A 222 -19.33 -1.27 7.74
CA LYS A 222 -18.52 -0.26 7.05
C LYS A 222 -18.06 -0.77 5.70
N VAL A 223 -18.18 0.10 4.70
CA VAL A 223 -17.75 -0.08 3.32
C VAL A 223 -16.77 1.02 2.94
N ASN A 224 -15.72 0.69 2.18
CA ASN A 224 -14.86 1.69 1.58
C ASN A 224 -15.39 2.04 0.19
N LEU A 225 -15.76 3.31 0.00
CA LEU A 225 -15.98 3.88 -1.33
C LEU A 225 -14.65 4.43 -1.83
N THR A 226 -14.11 3.82 -2.88
CA THR A 226 -12.84 4.19 -3.48
C THR A 226 -13.05 4.57 -4.94
N CYS A 227 -12.44 5.66 -5.41
CA CYS A 227 -12.34 5.95 -6.84
C CYS A 227 -10.88 6.10 -7.24
N PHE A 228 -10.56 5.74 -8.47
CA PHE A 228 -9.20 5.73 -8.97
C PHE A 228 -9.07 6.35 -10.35
N LYS A 229 -7.83 6.70 -10.70
CA LYS A 229 -7.37 7.09 -12.02
C LYS A 229 -6.24 6.17 -12.43
N LEU A 230 -6.16 5.90 -13.72
CA LEU A 230 -5.06 5.19 -14.31
C LEU A 230 -4.03 6.22 -14.79
N VAL A 231 -2.85 6.20 -14.20
CA VAL A 231 -1.75 7.12 -14.50
C VAL A 231 -0.59 6.35 -15.14
N LYS A 232 0.22 7.04 -15.95
CA LYS A 232 1.45 6.46 -16.48
C LYS A 232 2.65 6.98 -15.70
N VAL A 233 3.48 6.07 -15.18
CA VAL A 233 4.76 6.41 -14.52
C VAL A 233 5.83 5.56 -15.19
N ALA A 234 6.90 6.19 -15.68
CA ALA A 234 7.98 5.49 -16.40
C ALA A 234 7.49 4.53 -17.52
N GLY A 235 6.46 4.94 -18.27
CA GLY A 235 5.87 4.14 -19.36
C GLY A 235 4.92 3.02 -18.93
N ARG A 236 4.74 2.77 -17.62
CA ARG A 236 3.84 1.74 -17.09
C ARG A 236 2.56 2.36 -16.56
N GLU A 237 1.46 1.64 -16.69
CA GLU A 237 0.14 2.06 -16.19
C GLU A 237 -0.06 1.62 -14.74
N TYR A 238 -0.56 2.53 -13.92
CA TYR A 238 -0.76 2.36 -12.48
C TYR A 238 -2.13 2.88 -12.07
N SER A 239 -2.77 2.24 -11.10
CA SER A 239 -3.99 2.77 -10.48
C SER A 239 -3.63 3.62 -9.26
N SER A 240 -3.89 4.93 -9.35
CA SER A 240 -3.84 5.84 -8.20
C SER A 240 -5.27 6.12 -7.74
N GLY A 241 -5.58 5.87 -6.47
CA GLY A 241 -6.95 6.03 -5.96
C GLY A 241 -7.00 6.62 -4.57
N VAL A 242 -8.19 7.11 -4.20
CA VAL A 242 -8.52 7.56 -2.85
C VAL A 242 -9.80 6.88 -2.41
N GLY A 243 -9.80 6.41 -1.17
CA GLY A 243 -10.94 5.72 -0.57
C GLY A 243 -11.28 6.28 0.80
N VAL A 244 -12.55 6.23 1.14
CA VAL A 244 -13.05 6.67 2.45
C VAL A 244 -14.04 5.64 3.00
N PRO A 245 -13.93 5.29 4.29
CA PRO A 245 -14.89 4.42 4.94
C PRO A 245 -16.22 5.14 5.15
N ARG A 246 -17.31 4.43 4.92
CA ARG A 246 -18.69 4.87 5.09
C ARG A 246 -19.53 3.75 5.69
N ASP A 247 -20.65 4.14 6.30
CA ASP A 247 -21.68 3.18 6.69
C ASP A 247 -22.31 2.58 5.45
N TYR A 248 -22.55 1.28 5.49
CA TYR A 248 -23.29 0.57 4.46
C TYR A 248 -24.75 1.04 4.46
N GLY A 249 -25.30 1.33 3.29
CA GLY A 249 -26.67 1.76 3.10
C GLY A 249 -27.05 1.83 1.62
N PRO A 250 -28.33 2.09 1.31
CA PRO A 250 -28.82 2.13 -0.07
C PRO A 250 -28.20 3.27 -0.90
N VAL A 251 -27.75 4.34 -0.22
CA VAL A 251 -27.00 5.44 -0.81
C VAL A 251 -25.77 5.69 0.04
N ILE A 252 -24.60 5.63 -0.58
CA ILE A 252 -23.31 5.89 0.05
C ILE A 252 -22.73 7.13 -0.62
N SER A 253 -22.45 8.16 0.17
CA SER A 253 -21.98 9.44 -0.34
C SER A 253 -20.70 9.86 0.36
N ALA A 254 -19.73 10.34 -0.41
CA ALA A 254 -18.49 10.83 0.16
C ALA A 254 -17.81 11.91 -0.69
N ARG A 255 -17.09 12.79 -0.02
CA ARG A 255 -16.19 13.74 -0.65
C ARG A 255 -14.80 13.12 -0.75
N LEU A 256 -14.34 12.89 -1.98
CA LEU A 256 -13.00 12.36 -2.27
C LEU A 256 -12.02 13.52 -2.51
N GLY A 257 -10.77 13.38 -2.06
CA GLY A 257 -9.71 14.35 -2.33
C GLY A 257 -9.63 15.56 -1.39
N SER A 258 -10.15 15.48 -0.16
CA SER A 258 -10.06 16.57 0.84
C SER A 258 -8.93 16.41 1.86
N LEU A 259 -7.92 15.57 1.60
CA LEU A 259 -6.72 15.55 2.42
C LEU A 259 -5.84 16.79 2.10
N PRO A 260 -5.29 17.49 3.11
CA PRO A 260 -4.44 18.65 2.88
C PRO A 260 -3.27 18.32 1.95
N GLY A 261 -3.11 19.10 0.86
CA GLY A 261 -1.99 18.98 -0.06
C GLY A 261 -2.11 17.90 -1.15
N THR A 262 -3.27 17.25 -1.31
CA THR A 262 -3.53 16.31 -2.42
C THR A 262 -4.82 16.67 -3.16
N THR A 263 -4.73 17.02 -4.44
CA THR A 263 -5.90 17.21 -5.31
C THR A 263 -6.17 15.94 -6.08
N PHE A 264 -6.92 15.01 -5.47
CA PHE A 264 -7.46 13.84 -6.17
C PHE A 264 -8.91 14.10 -6.54
N THR A 265 -9.13 14.70 -7.71
CA THR A 265 -10.44 15.16 -8.20
C THR A 265 -10.87 14.42 -9.45
N ALA A 266 -12.16 14.43 -9.80
CA ALA A 266 -12.67 13.91 -11.07
C ALA A 266 -11.96 14.56 -12.31
N PRO A 267 -11.93 13.90 -13.48
CA PRO A 267 -12.54 12.60 -13.79
C PRO A 267 -11.73 11.41 -13.28
N TYR A 268 -12.45 10.34 -12.89
CA TYR A 268 -11.97 9.04 -12.45
C TYR A 268 -12.16 7.98 -13.55
N ASP A 269 -11.38 6.91 -13.55
CA ASP A 269 -11.56 5.78 -14.46
C ASP A 269 -12.58 4.76 -13.94
N GLY A 270 -12.65 4.58 -12.62
CA GLY A 270 -13.63 3.72 -11.98
C GLY A 270 -13.74 3.95 -10.48
N CYS A 271 -14.77 3.38 -9.88
CA CYS A 271 -14.98 3.35 -8.45
C CYS A 271 -15.30 1.94 -7.96
N THR A 272 -14.98 1.63 -6.72
CA THR A 272 -15.26 0.34 -6.07
C THR A 272 -15.96 0.55 -4.73
N LEU A 273 -16.80 -0.41 -4.36
CA LEU A 273 -17.26 -0.59 -2.99
C LEU A 273 -16.69 -1.91 -2.46
N THR A 274 -15.93 -1.83 -1.38
CA THR A 274 -15.33 -3.00 -0.75
C THR A 274 -15.60 -3.01 0.75
N GLY A 275 -16.07 -4.14 1.28
CA GLY A 275 -16.07 -4.36 2.72
C GLY A 275 -14.66 -4.52 3.27
N LEU A 276 -14.53 -4.39 4.59
CA LEU A 276 -13.27 -4.64 5.32
C LEU A 276 -13.17 -6.14 5.68
N TYR A 277 -12.82 -6.99 4.72
CA TYR A 277 -12.62 -8.43 4.96
C TYR A 277 -11.44 -8.97 4.15
N GLY A 278 -10.82 -10.05 4.64
CA GLY A 278 -9.80 -10.80 3.90
C GLY A 278 -10.44 -11.72 2.88
N ARG A 279 -9.80 -11.89 1.72
CA ARG A 279 -10.27 -12.77 0.65
C ARG A 279 -9.40 -14.00 0.53
N ASN A 280 -10.04 -15.10 0.17
CA ASN A 280 -9.36 -16.34 -0.18
C ASN A 280 -9.36 -16.49 -1.70
N TRP A 281 -8.36 -17.19 -2.22
CA TRP A 281 -8.37 -17.59 -3.62
C TRP A 281 -9.60 -18.45 -3.92
N ASN A 282 -10.24 -18.21 -5.07
CA ASN A 282 -11.44 -18.91 -5.52
C ASN A 282 -12.64 -18.82 -4.55
N ASP A 283 -12.80 -17.69 -3.84
CA ASP A 283 -14.04 -17.43 -3.10
C ASP A 283 -15.21 -17.16 -4.07
N GLY A 284 -16.45 -17.16 -3.56
CA GLY A 284 -17.66 -17.04 -4.40
C GLY A 284 -17.82 -15.71 -5.16
N HIS A 285 -16.91 -14.75 -4.99
CA HIS A 285 -16.83 -13.51 -5.80
C HIS A 285 -15.62 -13.50 -6.74
N GLY A 286 -14.80 -14.54 -6.70
CA GLY A 286 -13.53 -14.60 -7.42
C GLY A 286 -12.65 -13.42 -7.00
N THR A 287 -12.00 -12.81 -7.98
CA THR A 287 -10.94 -11.81 -7.78
C THR A 287 -11.38 -10.35 -7.98
N HIS A 288 -12.66 -10.15 -8.27
CA HIS A 288 -13.31 -8.85 -8.43
C HIS A 288 -13.63 -8.20 -7.10
N ASP A 289 -13.57 -6.87 -7.01
CA ASP A 289 -14.14 -6.16 -5.86
C ASP A 289 -15.67 -6.42 -5.75
N ALA A 290 -16.23 -6.35 -4.53
CA ALA A 290 -17.65 -6.70 -4.31
C ALA A 290 -18.60 -5.91 -5.22
N VAL A 291 -18.21 -4.66 -5.54
CA VAL A 291 -18.80 -3.83 -6.58
C VAL A 291 -17.68 -3.11 -7.32
N GLU A 292 -17.72 -3.16 -8.65
CA GLU A 292 -16.82 -2.44 -9.54
C GLU A 292 -17.67 -1.61 -10.52
N VAL A 293 -17.53 -0.28 -10.46
CA VAL A 293 -18.28 0.64 -11.31
C VAL A 293 -17.32 1.35 -12.25
N PRO A 294 -17.20 0.89 -13.52
CA PRO A 294 -16.40 1.61 -14.51
C PRO A 294 -17.05 2.94 -14.85
N LEU A 295 -16.25 4.00 -14.87
CA LEU A 295 -16.66 5.35 -15.27
C LEU A 295 -16.12 5.72 -16.67
N THR A 296 -15.13 4.98 -17.16
CA THR A 296 -14.56 5.10 -18.50
C THR A 296 -14.38 3.72 -19.14
N PRO A 297 -14.25 3.62 -20.48
CA PRO A 297 -13.86 2.37 -21.15
C PRO A 297 -12.51 1.82 -20.65
N ARG A 298 -11.58 2.72 -20.30
CA ARG A 298 -10.28 2.35 -19.73
C ARG A 298 -10.42 1.71 -18.35
N GLY A 299 -11.27 2.27 -17.48
CA GLY A 299 -11.57 1.68 -16.18
C GLY A 299 -12.27 0.32 -16.29
N ARG A 300 -13.16 0.14 -17.27
CA ARG A 300 -13.78 -1.17 -17.56
C ARG A 300 -12.73 -2.21 -17.91
N ARG A 301 -11.84 -1.88 -18.85
CA ARG A 301 -10.72 -2.75 -19.24
C ARG A 301 -9.84 -3.09 -18.03
N TYR A 302 -9.52 -2.10 -17.22
CA TYR A 302 -8.70 -2.28 -16.02
C TYR A 302 -9.34 -3.27 -15.04
N PHE A 303 -10.64 -3.16 -14.75
CA PHE A 303 -11.33 -4.11 -13.87
C PHE A 303 -11.27 -5.55 -14.38
N THR A 304 -11.51 -5.74 -15.67
CA THR A 304 -11.41 -7.06 -16.31
C THR A 304 -9.99 -7.64 -16.27
N GLU A 305 -8.97 -6.83 -16.52
CA GLU A 305 -7.57 -7.30 -16.51
C GLU A 305 -7.05 -7.51 -15.08
N ARG A 306 -7.49 -6.67 -14.13
CA ARG A 306 -7.11 -6.74 -12.72
C ARG A 306 -7.61 -8.00 -12.05
N SER A 307 -8.84 -8.45 -12.35
CA SER A 307 -9.36 -9.68 -11.75
C SER A 307 -8.52 -10.89 -12.13
N VAL A 308 -8.19 -11.02 -13.42
CA VAL A 308 -7.28 -12.08 -13.92
C VAL A 308 -5.92 -12.02 -13.24
N ALA A 309 -5.31 -10.84 -13.18
CA ALA A 309 -3.98 -10.73 -12.58
C ALA A 309 -3.98 -11.01 -11.06
N ARG A 310 -5.08 -10.66 -10.38
CA ARG A 310 -5.30 -10.99 -8.97
C ARG A 310 -5.50 -12.47 -8.77
N ASP A 311 -6.14 -13.18 -9.68
CA ASP A 311 -6.35 -14.63 -9.56
C ASP A 311 -5.02 -15.38 -9.49
N LEU A 312 -4.14 -15.08 -10.45
CA LEU A 312 -2.77 -15.60 -10.47
C LEU A 312 -1.99 -15.24 -9.20
N THR A 313 -2.11 -13.99 -8.73
CA THR A 313 -1.42 -13.52 -7.51
C THR A 313 -1.95 -14.20 -6.24
N TRP A 314 -3.26 -14.42 -6.16
CA TRP A 314 -3.89 -15.03 -5.00
C TRP A 314 -3.61 -16.52 -4.96
N LEU A 315 -3.68 -17.24 -6.08
CA LEU A 315 -3.28 -18.65 -6.13
C LEU A 315 -1.84 -18.82 -5.65
N ALA A 316 -0.93 -17.99 -6.14
CA ALA A 316 0.47 -18.03 -5.72
C ALA A 316 0.64 -17.90 -4.20
N ARG A 317 -0.26 -17.20 -3.51
CA ARG A 317 -0.25 -16.99 -2.05
C ARG A 317 -1.15 -17.95 -1.28
N ALA A 318 -2.00 -18.71 -1.98
CA ALA A 318 -2.98 -19.58 -1.37
C ALA A 318 -2.30 -20.77 -0.70
N HIS A 319 -2.83 -21.16 0.47
CA HIS A 319 -2.28 -22.31 1.20
C HIS A 319 -2.40 -23.61 0.39
N VAL A 320 -3.50 -23.78 -0.35
CA VAL A 320 -3.73 -24.95 -1.23
C VAL A 320 -2.66 -25.12 -2.31
N PHE A 321 -1.95 -24.04 -2.66
CA PHE A 321 -0.89 -24.10 -3.67
C PHE A 321 0.51 -24.15 -3.04
N TYR A 322 0.62 -24.05 -1.71
CA TYR A 322 1.91 -23.96 -1.03
C TYR A 322 2.79 -25.19 -1.29
N ASP A 323 2.23 -26.39 -1.13
CA ASP A 323 3.01 -27.63 -1.24
C ASP A 323 3.50 -27.89 -2.66
N ILE A 324 2.68 -27.55 -3.67
CA ILE A 324 3.06 -27.60 -5.08
C ILE A 324 4.13 -26.54 -5.36
N ARG A 325 3.90 -25.30 -4.95
CA ARG A 325 4.80 -24.15 -5.19
C ARG A 325 6.21 -24.40 -4.66
N TYR A 326 6.34 -24.97 -3.46
CA TYR A 326 7.64 -25.20 -2.82
C TYR A 326 8.21 -26.60 -3.05
N GLY A 327 7.51 -27.45 -3.80
CA GLY A 327 7.95 -28.82 -4.11
C GLY A 327 7.93 -29.76 -2.90
N VAL A 328 7.06 -29.49 -1.92
CA VAL A 328 6.76 -30.44 -0.83
C VAL A 328 6.06 -31.67 -1.42
N VAL A 329 5.16 -31.43 -2.38
CA VAL A 329 4.52 -32.46 -3.19
C VAL A 329 5.02 -32.31 -4.62
N HIS A 330 5.52 -33.40 -5.20
CA HIS A 330 5.93 -33.44 -6.60
C HIS A 330 4.75 -33.91 -7.44
N VAL A 331 4.23 -33.02 -8.29
CA VAL A 331 3.13 -33.27 -9.22
C VAL A 331 3.48 -32.71 -10.58
N ASP A 332 3.05 -33.41 -11.62
CA ASP A 332 3.01 -32.87 -12.98
C ASP A 332 1.88 -31.83 -13.11
N ALA A 333 1.76 -31.20 -14.28
CA ALA A 333 0.75 -30.18 -14.53
C ALA A 333 -0.68 -30.72 -14.35
N ALA A 334 -0.93 -31.98 -14.74
CA ALA A 334 -2.22 -32.65 -14.62
C ALA A 334 -2.60 -32.88 -13.15
N GLY A 335 -1.70 -33.43 -12.34
CA GLY A 335 -1.90 -33.62 -10.91
C GLY A 335 -2.07 -32.30 -10.16
N ALA A 336 -1.31 -31.27 -10.54
CA ALA A 336 -1.46 -29.93 -9.96
C ALA A 336 -2.83 -29.30 -10.29
N ALA A 337 -3.27 -29.39 -11.55
CA ALA A 337 -4.60 -28.90 -11.96
C ALA A 337 -5.73 -29.65 -11.23
N GLN A 338 -5.63 -30.99 -11.14
CA GLN A 338 -6.59 -31.80 -10.40
C GLN A 338 -6.66 -31.41 -8.91
N HIS A 339 -5.50 -31.17 -8.28
CA HIS A 339 -5.41 -30.76 -6.88
C HIS A 339 -6.08 -29.39 -6.62
N LEU A 340 -5.92 -28.45 -7.55
CA LEU A 340 -6.45 -27.09 -7.43
C LEU A 340 -7.94 -26.96 -7.84
N GLY A 341 -8.50 -27.98 -8.49
CA GLY A 341 -9.92 -28.10 -8.82
C GLY A 341 -10.30 -27.61 -10.22
N GLY A 342 -11.59 -27.71 -10.56
CA GLY A 342 -12.10 -27.60 -11.95
C GLY A 342 -11.97 -26.24 -12.65
N ASN A 343 -11.47 -25.21 -11.99
CA ASN A 343 -11.13 -23.92 -12.59
C ASN A 343 -9.69 -23.86 -13.11
N VAL A 344 -8.88 -24.88 -12.80
CA VAL A 344 -7.49 -25.00 -13.24
C VAL A 344 -7.36 -26.08 -14.30
N VAL A 345 -6.59 -25.79 -15.35
CA VAL A 345 -6.28 -26.73 -16.43
C VAL A 345 -4.77 -26.92 -16.54
N ALA A 346 -4.34 -28.15 -16.82
CA ALA A 346 -2.95 -28.41 -17.15
C ALA A 346 -2.63 -27.84 -18.52
N LEU A 347 -1.43 -27.28 -18.65
CA LEU A 347 -0.87 -26.83 -19.92
C LEU A 347 0.23 -27.81 -20.34
N ASP A 348 0.36 -28.06 -21.65
CA ASP A 348 1.42 -28.89 -22.21
C ASP A 348 2.76 -28.13 -22.27
N GLY A 349 2.71 -26.78 -22.26
CA GLY A 349 3.89 -25.94 -22.31
C GLY A 349 3.79 -24.59 -21.59
N PRO A 350 4.93 -23.96 -21.24
CA PRO A 350 4.95 -22.70 -20.47
C PRO A 350 4.47 -21.47 -21.27
N GLN A 351 4.38 -21.57 -22.59
CA GLN A 351 3.90 -20.50 -23.47
C GLN A 351 2.44 -20.67 -23.88
N GLU A 352 1.81 -21.77 -23.48
CA GLU A 352 0.42 -22.01 -23.82
C GLU A 352 -0.51 -21.02 -23.14
N THR A 353 -1.74 -20.96 -23.67
CA THR A 353 -2.79 -20.10 -23.20
C THR A 353 -4.00 -20.97 -22.89
N PRO A 354 -4.48 -21.00 -21.63
CA PRO A 354 -5.68 -21.74 -21.28
C PRO A 354 -6.91 -21.12 -21.95
N PRO A 355 -8.05 -21.83 -22.01
CA PRO A 355 -9.33 -21.23 -22.38
C PRO A 355 -9.66 -20.01 -21.52
N VAL A 356 -10.35 -19.02 -22.08
CA VAL A 356 -10.77 -17.82 -21.34
C VAL A 356 -11.61 -18.22 -20.12
N GLY A 357 -11.27 -17.64 -18.96
CA GLY A 357 -11.91 -17.97 -17.67
C GLY A 357 -11.39 -19.26 -17.01
N LYS A 358 -10.31 -19.84 -17.53
CA LYS A 358 -9.57 -20.93 -16.87
C LYS A 358 -8.16 -20.47 -16.53
N LEU A 359 -7.69 -20.91 -15.36
CA LEU A 359 -6.30 -20.76 -14.94
C LEU A 359 -5.50 -21.95 -15.48
N GLY A 360 -4.49 -21.68 -16.29
CA GLY A 360 -3.55 -22.68 -16.78
C GLY A 360 -2.38 -22.85 -15.82
N ILE A 361 -1.98 -24.08 -15.56
CA ILE A 361 -0.77 -24.42 -14.83
C ILE A 361 0.13 -25.33 -15.66
N TRP A 362 1.40 -24.96 -15.76
CA TRP A 362 2.46 -25.81 -16.30
C TRP A 362 3.50 -26.04 -15.20
N THR A 363 3.96 -27.27 -15.02
CA THR A 363 5.11 -27.61 -14.18
C THR A 363 6.21 -28.21 -15.06
N GLY A 364 7.46 -27.84 -14.81
CA GLY A 364 8.59 -28.37 -15.54
C GLY A 364 9.83 -28.52 -14.68
N ASP A 365 10.96 -28.74 -15.36
CA ASP A 365 12.24 -28.98 -14.71
C ASP A 365 12.66 -27.85 -13.76
N ASP A 366 13.58 -28.16 -12.85
CA ASP A 366 14.17 -27.20 -11.91
C ASP A 366 13.13 -26.52 -10.99
N ARG A 367 12.01 -27.20 -10.70
CA ARG A 367 10.88 -26.66 -9.94
C ARG A 367 10.36 -25.35 -10.53
N ARG A 368 10.30 -25.29 -11.87
CA ARG A 368 9.68 -24.18 -12.59
C ARG A 368 8.17 -24.42 -12.72
N ILE A 369 7.38 -23.43 -12.36
CA ILE A 369 5.92 -23.45 -12.49
C ILE A 369 5.49 -22.18 -13.21
N VAL A 370 4.66 -22.32 -14.24
CA VAL A 370 4.07 -21.17 -14.94
C VAL A 370 2.56 -21.20 -14.74
N LEU A 371 2.04 -20.15 -14.12
CA LEU A 371 0.61 -19.89 -14.04
C LEU A 371 0.23 -18.91 -15.14
N VAL A 372 -0.88 -19.18 -15.83
CA VAL A 372 -1.33 -18.39 -16.98
C VAL A 372 -2.82 -18.20 -16.90
N GLU A 373 -3.31 -17.04 -17.30
CA GLU A 373 -4.73 -16.85 -17.58
C GLU A 373 -4.90 -15.82 -18.70
N GLN A 374 -5.92 -16.02 -19.55
CA GLN A 374 -6.26 -15.07 -20.61
C GLN A 374 -7.44 -14.21 -20.18
N ALA A 375 -7.22 -12.89 -20.14
CA ALA A 375 -8.32 -11.97 -19.92
C ALA A 375 -9.28 -11.94 -21.12
N PRO A 376 -10.58 -11.66 -20.90
CA PRO A 376 -11.55 -11.45 -21.98
C PRO A 376 -11.13 -10.38 -23.02
N THR A 377 -10.17 -9.52 -22.69
CA THR A 377 -9.57 -8.53 -23.60
C THR A 377 -8.57 -9.15 -24.59
N GLY A 378 -8.33 -10.46 -24.50
CA GLY A 378 -7.34 -11.21 -25.27
C GLY A 378 -5.93 -11.18 -24.67
N ARG A 379 -5.68 -10.32 -23.68
CA ARG A 379 -4.36 -10.20 -23.03
C ARG A 379 -4.05 -11.44 -22.19
N ARG A 380 -2.90 -12.06 -22.45
CA ARG A 380 -2.34 -13.15 -21.64
C ARG A 380 -1.62 -12.59 -20.41
N PHE A 381 -1.98 -13.09 -19.24
CA PHE A 381 -1.30 -12.83 -17.97
C PHE A 381 -0.53 -14.08 -17.55
N TYR A 382 0.64 -13.89 -16.96
CA TYR A 382 1.43 -15.00 -16.45
C TYR A 382 2.24 -14.66 -15.20
N LEU A 383 2.52 -15.70 -14.43
CA LEU A 383 3.42 -15.72 -13.29
C LEU A 383 4.35 -16.93 -13.42
N ASP A 384 5.64 -16.67 -13.64
CA ASP A 384 6.69 -17.68 -13.70
C ASP A 384 7.37 -17.78 -12.33
N LEU A 385 7.31 -18.98 -11.75
CA LEU A 385 7.87 -19.31 -10.45
C LEU A 385 9.05 -20.27 -10.64
N ARG A 386 10.16 -20.04 -9.93
CA ARG A 386 11.28 -20.98 -9.83
C ARG A 386 11.61 -21.22 -8.36
N HIS A 387 11.66 -22.49 -7.96
CA HIS A 387 11.88 -22.88 -6.56
C HIS A 387 10.93 -22.17 -5.58
N GLY A 388 9.68 -21.99 -6.00
CA GLY A 388 8.66 -21.28 -5.23
C GLY A 388 8.86 -19.77 -5.13
N LEU A 389 9.78 -19.15 -5.88
CA LEU A 389 9.97 -17.70 -5.92
C LEU A 389 9.50 -17.13 -7.27
N ILE A 390 9.00 -15.90 -7.28
CA ILE A 390 8.61 -15.22 -8.52
C ILE A 390 9.87 -14.86 -9.31
N ASP A 391 10.03 -15.49 -10.47
CA ASP A 391 11.12 -15.24 -11.42
C ASP A 391 10.74 -14.13 -12.40
N LYS A 392 9.63 -14.31 -13.12
CA LYS A 392 9.12 -13.38 -14.15
C LYS A 392 7.61 -13.22 -14.06
N THR A 393 7.11 -12.08 -14.53
CA THR A 393 5.68 -11.81 -14.54
C THR A 393 5.32 -10.64 -15.45
N ASN A 394 4.14 -10.65 -16.03
CA ASN A 394 3.55 -9.48 -16.71
C ASN A 394 2.27 -8.98 -16.03
N LEU A 395 2.09 -9.34 -14.75
CA LEU A 395 0.92 -8.95 -13.98
C LEU A 395 0.85 -7.43 -13.81
N GLY A 396 1.92 -6.64 -13.80
CA GLY A 396 1.80 -5.19 -13.54
C GLY A 396 1.38 -4.87 -12.09
N GLU A 397 0.91 -3.65 -11.81
CA GLU A 397 0.33 -3.29 -10.50
C GLU A 397 -1.21 -3.45 -10.54
N PHE A 398 -1.75 -4.46 -9.85
CA PHE A 398 -3.19 -4.75 -9.75
C PHE A 398 -3.64 -5.11 -8.33
#